data_AF-R7CC57-F1
#
_entry.id   AF-R7CC57-F1
#
_cell.length_a   1.000
_cell.length_b   1.000
_cell.length_c   1.000
_cell.angle_alpha   90.00
_cell.angle_beta   90.00
_cell.angle_gamma   90.00
#
_symmetry.space_group_name_H-M   'P 1'
#
loop_
_entity.id
_entity.type
_entity.pdbx_description
1 polymer ?
#
loop_
_entity_poly.entity_id
_entity_poly.type
_entity_poly.pdbx_seq_one_letter_code
_entity_poly.pdbx_strand_id
1 'polypeptide(L)' 'MPITDGYSKYVCAGCGKEVFLGKEDKTQKEKWKDRKRVNADAVDESNTLCEACLPSYDALIKKHDKEVSDLFASLKKGA' A
#
# COMPACT_ATOMS: atom_id res chain seq x y z
N MET A 1 -17.46 -17.22 -24.26
CA MET A 1 -17.28 -17.28 -22.79
C MET A 1 -16.01 -16.49 -22.50
N PRO A 2 -16.03 -15.44 -21.66
CA PRO A 2 -14.83 -14.61 -21.53
C PRO A 2 -13.71 -15.42 -20.86
N ILE A 3 -12.53 -15.36 -21.47
CA ILE A 3 -11.28 -16.07 -21.11
C ILE A 3 -10.64 -15.39 -19.89
N THR A 4 -11.39 -15.22 -18.80
CA THR A 4 -10.92 -14.60 -17.56
C THR A 4 -11.27 -15.41 -16.32
N ASP A 5 -11.81 -16.61 -16.51
CA ASP A 5 -12.11 -17.53 -15.42
C ASP A 5 -10.78 -18.03 -14.82
N GLY A 6 -10.50 -17.65 -13.57
CA GLY A 6 -9.28 -18.04 -12.84
C GLY A 6 -8.16 -16.99 -12.73
N TYR A 7 -8.35 -15.77 -13.25
CA TYR A 7 -7.38 -14.68 -13.12
C TYR A 7 -7.87 -13.59 -12.17
N SER A 8 -7.00 -13.13 -11.26
CA SER A 8 -7.26 -12.00 -10.36
C SER A 8 -6.59 -10.74 -10.91
N LYS A 9 -7.34 -9.63 -10.98
CA LYS A 9 -6.81 -8.33 -11.40
C LYS A 9 -6.12 -7.63 -10.21
N TYR A 10 -4.88 -7.22 -10.40
CA TYR A 10 -4.11 -6.41 -9.46
C TYR A 10 -3.83 -5.05 -10.08
N VAL A 11 -4.10 -3.98 -9.34
CA VAL A 11 -3.88 -2.60 -9.77
C VAL A 11 -3.01 -1.89 -8.72
N CYS A 12 -1.90 -1.31 -9.16
CA CYS A 12 -1.01 -0.59 -8.28
C CYS A 12 -1.56 0.81 -8.01
N ALA A 13 -1.84 1.15 -6.75
CA ALA A 13 -2.28 2.50 -6.38
C ALA A 13 -1.22 3.58 -6.62
N GLY A 14 0.07 3.21 -6.64
CA GLY A 14 1.17 4.17 -6.81
C GLY A 14 1.43 4.56 -8.27
N CYS A 15 1.52 3.58 -9.17
CA CYS A 15 1.88 3.81 -10.58
C CYS A 15 0.78 3.45 -11.58
N GLY A 16 -0.38 2.98 -11.12
CA GLY A 16 -1.48 2.56 -11.99
C GLY A 16 -1.24 1.27 -12.77
N LYS A 17 -0.12 0.55 -12.54
CA LYS A 17 0.17 -0.71 -13.23
C LYS A 17 -0.92 -1.74 -12.97
N GLU A 18 -1.46 -2.30 -14.04
CA GLU A 18 -2.49 -3.35 -13.98
C GLU A 18 -1.91 -4.68 -14.47
N VAL A 19 -2.18 -5.77 -13.75
CA VAL A 19 -1.84 -7.13 -14.18
C VAL A 19 -2.97 -8.09 -13.85
N PHE A 20 -3.13 -9.11 -14.69
CA PHE A 20 -4.05 -10.22 -14.44
C PHE A 20 -3.22 -11.45 -14.10
N LEU A 21 -3.33 -11.93 -12.85
CA LEU A 21 -2.53 -13.04 -12.35
C LEU A 21 -3.41 -14.27 -12.12
N GLY A 22 -3.08 -15.36 -12.80
CA GLY A 22 -3.75 -16.65 -12.72
C GLY A 22 -3.39 -17.39 -11.43
N LYS A 23 -3.96 -18.57 -11.24
CA LYS A 23 -3.70 -19.41 -10.06
C LYS A 23 -2.23 -19.87 -9.95
N GLU A 24 -1.55 -20.02 -11.08
CA GLU A 24 -0.17 -20.50 -11.16
C GLU A 24 0.88 -19.40 -10.91
N ASP A 25 0.49 -18.13 -10.99
CA ASP A 25 1.36 -16.96 -10.85
C ASP A 25 1.71 -16.61 -9.38
N LYS A 26 1.93 -17.62 -8.52
CA LYS A 26 2.14 -17.43 -7.08
C LYS A 26 3.28 -16.44 -6.77
N THR A 27 4.43 -16.60 -7.40
CA THR A 27 5.60 -15.73 -7.20
C THR A 27 5.32 -14.28 -7.64
N GLN A 28 4.51 -14.08 -8.68
CA GLN A 28 4.11 -12.74 -9.06
C GLN A 28 3.13 -12.14 -8.06
N LYS A 29 2.17 -12.92 -7.57
CA LYS A 29 1.22 -12.47 -6.53
C LYS A 29 1.93 -12.02 -5.25
N GLU A 30 3.00 -12.70 -4.85
CA GLU A 30 3.77 -12.32 -3.65
C GLU A 30 4.46 -10.96 -3.74
N LYS A 31 4.76 -10.49 -4.96
CA LYS A 31 5.33 -9.16 -5.24
C LYS A 31 4.32 -8.03 -5.05
N TRP A 32 3.03 -8.34 -5.01
CA TRP A 32 1.97 -7.39 -4.72
C TRP A 32 1.67 -7.43 -3.22
N LYS A 33 1.74 -6.25 -2.59
CA LYS A 33 1.46 -6.11 -1.16
C LYS A 33 0.28 -5.18 -0.97
N ASP A 34 -0.67 -5.63 -0.16
CA ASP A 34 -1.77 -4.79 0.29
C ASP A 34 -1.34 -4.01 1.53
N ARG A 35 -1.55 -2.70 1.50
CA ARG A 35 -1.32 -1.78 2.59
C ARG A 35 -2.65 -1.21 3.04
N LYS A 36 -3.01 -1.53 4.28
CA LYS A 36 -4.13 -0.90 4.97
C LYS A 36 -3.60 0.33 5.70
N ARG A 37 -4.28 1.46 5.53
CA ARG A 37 -4.02 2.69 6.28
C ARG A 37 -5.35 3.32 6.65
N VAL A 38 -5.32 4.12 7.70
CA VAL A 38 -6.38 5.09 7.96
C VAL A 38 -5.88 6.43 7.42
N ASN A 39 -6.71 7.11 6.64
CA ASN A 39 -6.37 8.43 6.10
C ASN A 39 -6.61 9.53 7.15
N ALA A 40 -6.36 10.79 6.78
CA ALA A 40 -6.53 11.92 7.71
C ALA A 40 -7.98 12.13 8.15
N ASP A 41 -8.96 11.67 7.37
CA ASP A 41 -10.39 11.76 7.63
C ASP A 41 -10.93 10.58 8.45
N ALA A 42 -10.04 9.76 9.04
CA ALA A 42 -10.36 8.55 9.79
C ALA A 42 -11.05 7.45 8.97
N VAL A 43 -10.84 7.43 7.64
CA VAL A 43 -11.39 6.42 6.74
C VAL A 43 -10.35 5.34 6.46
N ASP A 44 -10.77 4.07 6.54
CA ASP A 44 -9.96 2.92 6.15
C ASP A 44 -9.76 2.86 4.63
N GLU A 45 -8.50 2.87 4.20
CA GLU A 45 -8.09 2.71 2.81
C GLU A 45 -7.21 1.47 2.67
N SER A 46 -7.52 0.65 1.67
CA SER A 46 -6.70 -0.49 1.28
C SER A 46 -6.10 -0.24 -0.09
N ASN A 47 -4.77 -0.16 -0.14
CA ASN A 47 -4.02 0.13 -1.35
C ASN A 47 -3.13 -1.07 -1.71
N THR A 48 -3.32 -1.59 -2.91
CA THR A 48 -2.45 -2.63 -3.47
C THR A 48 -1.26 -1.98 -4.15
N LEU A 49 -0.03 -2.37 -3.79
CA LEU A 49 1.21 -1.82 -4.32
C LEU A 49 2.07 -2.90 -4.96
N CYS A 50 2.75 -2.56 -6.06
CA CYS A 50 3.74 -3.42 -6.68
C CYS A 50 5.11 -3.31 -5.99
N GLU A 51 5.98 -4.27 -6.24
CA GLU A 51 7.34 -4.34 -5.67
C GLU A 51 8.19 -3.07 -5.90
N ALA A 52 7.92 -2.32 -6.98
CA ALA A 52 8.65 -1.10 -7.29
C ALA A 52 8.16 0.12 -6.49
N CYS A 53 6.85 0.20 -6.23
CA CYS A 53 6.24 1.33 -5.51
C CYS A 53 6.26 1.13 -3.99
N LEU A 54 6.28 -0.12 -3.54
CA LEU A 54 6.25 -0.47 -2.12
C LEU A 54 7.38 0.19 -1.30
N PRO A 55 8.65 0.20 -1.74
CA PRO A 55 9.74 0.81 -0.97
C PRO A 55 9.56 2.33 -0.81
N SER A 56 9.10 3.02 -1.85
CA SER A 56 8.84 4.46 -1.82
C SER A 56 7.68 4.79 -0.89
N TYR A 57 6.61 4.01 -0.93
CA TYR A 57 5.48 4.15 -0.01
C TYR A 57 5.91 3.91 1.44
N ASP A 58 6.62 2.83 1.72
CA ASP A 58 7.09 2.50 3.08
C ASP A 58 8.05 3.59 3.62
N ALA A 59 8.89 4.18 2.77
CA ALA A 59 9.76 5.29 3.15
C ALA A 59 8.96 6.55 3.51
N LEU A 60 7.91 6.87 2.73
CA LEU A 60 7.04 8.02 2.98
C LEU A 60 6.27 7.86 4.29
N ILE A 61 5.66 6.70 4.53
CA ILE A 61 4.91 6.43 5.76
C ILE A 61 5.83 6.53 6.99
N LYS A 62 7.02 5.92 6.94
CA LYS A 62 8.00 6.04 8.03
C LYS A 62 8.39 7.49 8.33
N LYS A 63 8.49 8.33 7.30
CA LYS A 63 8.78 9.75 7.47
C LYS A 63 7.63 10.46 8.20
N HIS A 64 6.39 10.25 7.77
CA HIS A 64 5.23 10.86 8.41
C HIS A 64 5.00 10.36 9.84
N ASP A 65 5.22 9.07 10.11
CA ASP A 65 5.15 8.54 11.48
C ASP A 65 6.16 9.22 12.40
N LYS A 66 7.35 9.52 11.89
CA LYS A 66 8.37 10.27 12.62
C LYS A 66 7.90 11.70 12.91
N GLU A 67 7.35 12.41 11.92
CA GLU A 67 6.84 13.78 12.08
C GLU A 67 5.72 13.83 13.14
N VAL A 68 4.82 12.85 13.15
CA VAL A 68 3.75 12.72 14.16
C VAL A 68 4.35 12.42 15.54
N SER A 69 5.34 11.53 15.62
CA SER A 69 6.03 11.22 16.88
C SER A 69 6.74 12.45 17.46
N ASP A 70 7.44 13.20 16.62
CA ASP A 70 8.14 14.43 17.00
C ASP A 70 7.15 15.51 17.47
N LEU A 71 6.00 15.64 16.81
CA LEU A 71 4.90 16.51 17.26
C LEU A 71 4.43 16.11 18.67
N PHE A 72 4.12 14.83 18.90
CA PHE A 72 3.68 14.37 20.23
C PHE A 72 4.75 14.58 21.31
N ALA A 73 6.03 14.43 20.97
CA ALA A 73 7.12 14.72 21.89
C ALA A 73 7.20 16.21 22.25
N SER A 74 6.95 17.10 21.28
CA SER A 74 6.93 18.55 21.52
C SER A 74 5.77 18.98 22.41
N LEU A 75 4.58 18.43 22.19
CA LEU A 75 3.38 18.72 22.99
C LEU A 75 3.54 18.27 24.44
N LYS A 76 4.22 17.15 24.70
CA LYS A 76 4.54 16.68 26.05
C LYS A 76 5.54 17.56 26.80
N LYS A 77 6.39 18.32 26.10
CA LYS A 77 7.38 19.21 26.72
C LYS A 77 6.81 20.60 27.06
N GLY A 78 5.68 20.97 26.47
CA GLY A 78 4.96 22.22 26.74
C GLY A 78 3.82 22.07 27.74
N ALA A 79 3.63 20.89 28.34
CA ALA A 79 2.65 20.57 29.37
C ALA A 79 3.29 20.56 30.76
#